data_AF-A0A6D1AHF2-F1
#
_entry.id   AF-A0A6D1AHF2-F1
#
_cell.length_a   1.000
_cell.length_b   1.000
_cell.length_c   1.000
_cell.angle_alpha   90.00
_cell.angle_beta   90.00
_cell.angle_gamma   90.00
#
_symmetry.space_group_name_H-M   'P 1'
#
loop_
_entity.id
_entity.type
_entity.pdbx_description
1 polymer ?
#
loop_
_entity_poly.entity_id
_entity_poly.type
_entity_poly.pdbx_seq_one_letter_code
_entity_poly.pdbx_strand_id
1 'polypeptide(L)'
;DFYNGYFFVLPYLLSMSPKNAKVDFNYEHLVNFIKTKKITEVIIVLSPTIEGQMTTAQLMQICREIDVKATRAAVGLPLNSNIEYIDEFTIK
;
A
#
# COMPACT_ATOMS: atom_id res chain seq x y z
N ASP A 1 -18.35 -4.03 -10.45
CA ASP A 1 -17.48 -5.19 -10.79
C ASP A 1 -16.28 -4.78 -11.66
N PHE A 2 -15.37 -3.96 -11.12
CA PHE A 2 -14.22 -3.44 -11.90
C PHE A 2 -12.90 -4.18 -11.64
N TYR A 3 -12.84 -5.05 -10.63
CA TYR A 3 -11.65 -5.83 -10.30
C TYR A 3 -12.03 -7.26 -9.92
N ASN A 4 -11.42 -8.23 -10.60
CA ASN A 4 -11.64 -9.66 -10.42
C ASN A 4 -10.41 -10.33 -9.81
N GLY A 5 -10.02 -9.88 -8.61
CA GLY A 5 -8.90 -10.42 -7.86
C GLY A 5 -9.19 -10.50 -6.38
N TYR A 6 -8.16 -10.81 -5.60
CA TYR A 6 -8.27 -10.88 -4.16
C TYR A 6 -7.97 -9.53 -3.49
N PHE A 7 -8.55 -9.34 -2.31
CA PHE A 7 -8.21 -8.24 -1.42
C PHE A 7 -7.57 -8.79 -0.16
N PHE A 8 -6.55 -8.08 0.33
CA PHE A 8 -5.98 -8.27 1.65
C PHE A 8 -5.96 -6.91 2.33
N VAL A 9 -6.62 -6.81 3.48
CA VAL A 9 -6.75 -5.55 4.23
C VAL A 9 -5.74 -5.56 5.37
N LEU A 10 -4.81 -4.62 5.34
CA LEU A 10 -3.89 -4.40 6.45
C LEU A 10 -4.65 -3.73 7.60
N PRO A 11 -4.51 -4.20 8.85
CA PRO A 11 -5.18 -3.61 9.99
C PRO A 11 -4.61 -2.24 10.37
N TYR A 12 -3.33 -1.98 10.03
CA TYR A 12 -2.60 -0.77 10.39
C TYR A 12 -1.57 -0.37 9.32
N LEU A 13 -1.20 0.91 9.32
CA LEU A 13 -0.08 1.44 8.55
C LEU A 13 1.12 1.69 9.48
N LEU A 14 2.33 1.54 8.94
CA LEU A 14 3.56 1.97 9.63
C LEU A 14 3.44 3.44 10.03
N SER A 15 3.86 3.77 11.24
CA SER A 15 3.82 5.13 11.78
C SER A 15 5.16 5.51 12.38
N MET A 16 5.52 6.79 12.25
CA MET A 16 6.69 7.36 12.94
C MET A 16 6.42 7.57 14.43
N SER A 17 5.16 7.49 14.89
CA SER A 17 4.81 7.65 16.28
C SER A 17 5.23 6.41 17.10
N PRO A 18 6.01 6.59 18.19
CA PRO A 18 6.45 5.48 19.03
C PRO A 18 5.29 4.75 19.74
N LYS A 19 4.08 5.33 19.74
CA LYS A 19 2.88 4.72 20.32
C LYS A 19 2.48 3.41 19.62
N ASN A 20 2.95 3.17 18.40
CA ASN A 20 2.57 2.02 17.57
C ASN A 20 3.69 0.97 17.41
N ALA A 21 4.73 1.00 18.26
CA ALA A 21 5.89 0.12 18.12
C ALA A 21 5.59 -1.39 18.33
N LYS A 22 4.47 -1.75 18.96
CA LYS A 22 4.05 -3.14 19.21
C LYS A 22 2.84 -3.58 18.38
N VAL A 23 2.57 -2.90 17.27
CA VAL A 23 1.45 -3.23 16.40
C VAL A 23 1.80 -4.43 15.53
N ASP A 24 0.89 -5.40 15.47
CA ASP A 24 0.95 -6.47 14.48
C ASP A 24 0.41 -5.97 13.14
N PHE A 25 1.29 -5.85 12.16
CA PHE A 25 0.96 -5.43 10.79
C PHE A 25 0.41 -6.56 9.93
N ASN A 26 0.38 -7.79 10.46
CA ASN A 26 -0.20 -8.96 9.83
C ASN A 26 0.52 -9.43 8.54
N TYR A 27 1.81 -9.08 8.39
CA TYR A 27 2.59 -9.41 7.20
C TYR A 27 2.80 -10.91 7.01
N GLU A 28 2.87 -11.70 8.08
CA GLU A 28 2.99 -13.16 7.98
C GLU A 28 1.73 -13.76 7.31
N HIS A 29 0.53 -13.31 7.72
CA HIS A 29 -0.71 -13.74 7.08
C HIS A 29 -0.79 -13.27 5.63
N LEU A 30 -0.29 -12.06 5.30
CA LEU A 30 -0.18 -11.60 3.91
C LEU A 30 0.68 -12.56 3.08
N VAL A 31 1.87 -12.92 3.57
CA VAL A 31 2.79 -13.84 2.87
C VAL A 31 2.15 -15.22 2.69
N ASN A 32 1.51 -15.73 3.74
CA ASN A 32 0.80 -17.02 3.68
C ASN A 32 -0.37 -16.98 2.68
N PHE A 33 -1.10 -15.87 2.64
CA PHE A 33 -2.18 -15.64 1.69
C PHE A 33 -1.68 -15.64 0.24
N ILE A 34 -0.61 -14.89 -0.03
CA ILE A 34 0.05 -14.81 -1.35
C ILE A 34 0.45 -16.21 -1.82
N LYS A 35 1.13 -16.99 -0.97
CA LYS A 35 1.58 -18.35 -1.29
C LYS A 35 0.42 -19.30 -1.53
N THR A 36 -0.57 -19.30 -0.64
CA THR A 36 -1.72 -20.23 -0.70
C THR A 36 -2.58 -19.99 -1.94
N LYS A 37 -2.81 -18.72 -2.28
CA LYS A 37 -3.61 -18.34 -3.46
C LYS A 37 -2.80 -18.29 -4.75
N LYS A 38 -1.49 -18.57 -4.70
CA LYS A 38 -0.56 -18.51 -5.85
C LYS A 38 -0.63 -17.16 -6.55
N ILE A 39 -0.63 -16.08 -5.77
CA ILE A 39 -0.69 -14.71 -6.29
C ILE A 39 0.63 -14.39 -7.00
N THR A 40 0.55 -13.89 -8.23
CA THR A 40 1.70 -13.51 -9.05
C THR A 40 1.98 -12.00 -9.03
N GLU A 41 0.97 -11.20 -8.65
CA GLU A 41 1.08 -9.74 -8.55
C GLU A 41 0.31 -9.20 -7.34
N VAL A 42 0.95 -8.31 -6.58
CA VAL A 42 0.35 -7.54 -5.49
C VAL A 42 0.25 -6.08 -5.91
N ILE A 43 -0.98 -5.57 -5.95
CA ILE A 43 -1.26 -4.15 -6.22
C ILE A 43 -1.46 -3.45 -4.87
N ILE A 44 -0.55 -2.54 -4.54
CA ILE A 44 -0.59 -1.76 -3.30
C ILE A 44 -1.40 -0.50 -3.52
N VAL A 45 -2.51 -0.38 -2.78
CA VAL A 45 -3.44 0.74 -2.83
C VAL A 45 -3.57 1.35 -1.44
N LEU A 46 -2.58 2.16 -1.07
CA LEU A 46 -2.54 2.87 0.22
C LEU A 46 -2.59 4.38 -0.01
N SER A 47 -3.13 5.11 0.96
CA SER A 47 -3.20 6.58 0.93
C SER A 47 -1.82 7.20 0.70
N PRO A 48 -1.71 8.33 -0.03
CA PRO A 48 -0.42 8.97 -0.32
C PRO A 48 0.19 9.74 0.87
N THR A 49 -0.10 9.35 2.10
CA THR A 49 0.51 9.94 3.31
C THR A 49 1.90 9.38 3.57
N ILE A 50 2.64 9.96 4.52
CA ILE A 50 3.96 9.46 4.94
C ILE A 50 3.85 8.00 5.40
N GLU A 51 2.87 7.68 6.23
CA GLU A 51 2.59 6.32 6.72
C GLU A 51 2.29 5.35 5.58
N GLY A 52 1.48 5.77 4.62
CA GLY A 52 1.17 4.97 3.43
C GLY A 52 2.39 4.72 2.55
N GLN A 53 3.26 5.72 2.39
CA GLN A 53 4.51 5.58 1.63
C GLN A 53 5.49 4.63 2.34
N MET A 54 5.68 4.78 3.65
CA MET A 54 6.52 3.87 4.45
C MET A 54 6.01 2.43 4.37
N THR A 55 4.70 2.24 4.56
CA THR A 55 4.07 0.92 4.47
C THR A 55 4.20 0.33 3.07
N THR A 56 4.04 1.14 2.02
CA THR A 56 4.24 0.71 0.63
C THR A 56 5.67 0.22 0.41
N ALA A 57 6.69 0.97 0.86
CA ALA A 57 8.08 0.57 0.71
C ALA A 57 8.38 -0.77 1.41
N GLN A 58 7.82 -0.97 2.62
CA GLN A 58 7.94 -2.23 3.35
C GLN A 58 7.29 -3.40 2.60
N LEU A 59 6.07 -3.22 2.08
CA LEU A 59 5.36 -4.24 1.31
C LEU A 59 6.09 -4.60 0.02
N MET A 60 6.65 -3.60 -0.68
CA MET A 60 7.47 -3.82 -1.88
C MET A 60 8.69 -4.68 -1.57
N GLN A 61 9.36 -4.43 -0.43
CA GLN A 61 10.48 -5.25 0.02
C GLN A 61 10.04 -6.69 0.33
N ILE A 62 8.97 -6.88 1.09
CA ILE A 62 8.42 -8.20 1.41
C ILE A 62 8.08 -8.99 0.13
N CYS A 63 7.40 -8.35 -0.83
CA CYS A 63 7.04 -9.00 -2.08
C CYS A 63 8.27 -9.41 -2.89
N ARG A 64 9.33 -8.58 -2.90
CA ARG A 64 10.61 -8.89 -3.54
C ARG A 64 11.30 -10.09 -2.89
N GLU A 65 11.27 -10.19 -1.55
CA GLU A 65 11.88 -11.30 -0.81
C GLU A 65 11.21 -12.65 -1.08
N ILE A 66 9.94 -12.64 -1.51
CA ILE A 66 9.18 -13.85 -1.86
C ILE A 66 8.97 -14.02 -3.38
N ASP A 67 9.69 -13.26 -4.19
CA ASP A 67 9.66 -13.29 -5.67
C ASP A 67 8.27 -13.08 -6.28
N VAL A 68 7.54 -12.07 -5.78
CA VAL A 68 6.22 -11.67 -6.27
C VAL A 68 6.28 -10.24 -6.80
N LYS A 69 5.70 -10.02 -7.99
CA LYS A 69 5.63 -8.69 -8.60
C LYS A 69 4.79 -7.77 -7.70
N ALA A 70 5.35 -6.63 -7.32
CA ALA A 70 4.61 -5.61 -6.58
C ALA A 70 4.50 -4.34 -7.42
N THR A 71 3.28 -3.82 -7.51
CA THR A 71 2.97 -2.56 -8.19
C THR A 71 2.23 -1.64 -7.24
N ARG A 72 2.38 -0.34 -7.44
CA ARG A 72 1.65 0.68 -6.67
C ARG A 72 0.66 1.35 -7.59
N ALA A 73 -0.60 1.47 -7.17
CA ALA A 73 -1.58 2.24 -7.92
C ALA A 73 -1.11 3.70 -8.03
N ALA A 74 -1.26 4.28 -9.22
CA ALA A 74 -0.92 5.67 -9.46
C ALA A 74 -1.75 6.57 -8.54
N VAL A 75 -1.08 7.49 -7.88
CA VAL A 75 -1.72 8.56 -7.11
C VAL A 75 -1.76 9.77 -8.04
N GLY A 76 -2.96 10.16 -8.47
CA GLY A 76 -3.17 11.34 -9.30
C GLY A 76 -4.14 12.33 -8.66
N LEU A 77 -4.27 13.50 -9.25
CA LEU A 77 -5.39 14.41 -8.99
C LEU A 77 -6.68 13.70 -9.42
N PRO A 78 -7.73 13.68 -8.58
CA PRO A 78 -9.00 13.08 -8.98
C PRO A 78 -9.54 13.83 -10.20
N LEU A 79 -9.83 13.08 -11.26
CA LEU A 79 -10.55 13.59 -12.42
C LEU A 79 -11.87 14.18 -11.90
N ASN A 80 -12.02 15.51 -12.02
CA ASN A 80 -13.15 16.37 -11.58
C ASN A 80 -12.95 17.19 -10.28
N SER A 81 -11.77 17.25 -9.66
CA SER A 81 -11.51 18.33 -8.70
C SER A 81 -11.27 19.64 -9.45
N ASN A 82 -12.16 20.61 -9.29
CA ASN A 82 -11.89 22.00 -9.67
C ASN A 82 -10.50 22.42 -9.17
N ILE A 83 -9.74 23.09 -10.03
CA ILE A 83 -8.36 23.56 -9.84
C ILE A 83 -8.35 24.74 -8.86
N GLU A 84 -9.04 24.63 -7.73
CA GLU A 84 -9.14 25.63 -6.68
C GLU A 84 -8.85 24.97 -5.33
N TYR A 85 -7.61 24.51 -5.19
CA TYR A 85 -6.76 24.51 -3.98
C TYR A 85 -5.61 23.54 -4.24
N ILE A 86 -4.73 23.91 -5.17
CA ILE A 86 -3.36 23.36 -5.19
C ILE A 86 -2.61 24.15 -4.13
N ASP A 87 -2.57 23.62 -2.90
CA ASP A 87 -1.57 24.08 -1.94
C ASP A 87 -0.18 23.66 -2.45
N GLU A 88 0.80 24.55 -2.33
CA GLU A 88 2.04 24.63 -3.12
C GLU A 88 3.00 23.43 -3.02
N PHE A 89 2.66 22.38 -2.27
CA PHE A 89 3.53 21.22 -2.04
C PHE A 89 3.36 20.05 -3.02
N THR A 90 2.46 20.13 -4.00
CA THR A 90 2.25 19.02 -4.97
C THR A 90 3.22 19.03 -6.16
N ILE A 91 4.09 20.04 -6.29
CA ILE A 91 5.14 20.04 -7.32
C ILE A 91 6.52 19.98 -6.66
N LYS A 92 7.08 18.76 -6.60
CA LYS A 92 8.52 18.49 -6.71
C LYS A 92 8.77 17.05 -7.12
#